data_AF-A0A420M653-F1
#
_entry.id   AF-A0A420M653-F1
#
_cell.length_a   1.000
_cell.length_b   1.000
_cell.length_c   1.000
_cell.angle_alpha   90.00
_cell.angle_beta   90.00
_cell.angle_gamma   90.00
#
_symmetry.space_group_name_H-M   'P 1'
#
loop_
_entity.id
_entity.type
_entity.pdbx_description
1 polymer ?
#
loop_
_entity_poly.entity_id
_entity_poly.type
_entity_poly.pdbx_seq_one_letter_code
_entity_poly.pdbx_strand_id
1 'polypeptide(L)'
;MAPDSRDKTQVLHDLADRFNHAADLQSGNLENVRIENCIGFCKVPLGIAGPLRLAGTPVLDDIYAPLATYEATLIASCSRGCKAFNASGGIHIETLSNGMSRGPVFVFQNPRRAVIFAQALPGMQNAFARWAEATSKHHVRLKTIEPSIIGSQVHLLCTYSCGSAAGQNMVTKATQYACEMLRESFADQYNILDFFIEGQLASDKKPSWGNVKKARGVETLVWGTISREACQKILGCTTERLYMAQKTLKEGGIRN
;
A
#
# COMPACT_ATOMS: atom_id res chain seq x y z
N MET A 1 32.99 -22.61 3.74
CA MET A 1 32.69 -21.85 4.97
C MET A 1 31.25 -21.40 4.89
N ALA A 2 30.37 -21.90 5.76
CA ALA A 2 29.01 -21.39 5.85
C ALA A 2 29.09 -19.92 6.33
N PRO A 3 28.31 -18.98 5.78
CA PRO A 3 28.35 -17.60 6.22
C PRO A 3 27.93 -17.53 7.69
N ASP A 4 28.69 -16.73 8.43
CA ASP A 4 28.56 -16.43 9.85
C ASP A 4 27.12 -16.01 10.17
N SER A 5 26.31 -16.93 10.70
CA SER A 5 24.97 -16.62 11.16
C SER A 5 25.12 -15.79 12.42
N ARG A 6 24.84 -14.48 12.37
CA ARG A 6 24.74 -13.65 13.58
C ARG A 6 23.90 -14.41 14.61
N ASP A 7 24.40 -14.54 15.84
CA ASP A 7 23.66 -15.20 16.91
C ASP A 7 22.30 -14.51 17.05
N LYS A 8 21.23 -15.28 16.85
CA LYS A 8 19.85 -14.78 16.94
C LYS A 8 19.61 -14.06 18.26
N THR A 9 20.22 -14.55 19.34
CA THR A 9 20.12 -13.96 20.68
C THR A 9 20.71 -12.57 20.68
N GLN A 10 21.91 -12.40 20.12
CA GLN A 10 22.57 -11.11 19.97
C GLN A 10 21.76 -10.15 19.10
N VAL A 11 21.23 -10.59 17.95
CA VAL A 11 20.38 -9.74 17.09
C VAL A 11 19.12 -9.29 17.83
N LEU A 12 18.49 -10.19 18.59
CA LEU A 12 17.32 -9.87 19.38
C LEU A 12 17.65 -8.89 20.52
N HIS A 13 18.80 -9.04 21.19
CA HIS A 13 19.27 -8.07 22.17
C HIS A 13 19.57 -6.71 21.55
N ASP A 14 20.29 -6.65 20.43
CA ASP A 14 20.59 -5.40 19.74
C ASP A 14 19.32 -4.68 19.25
N LEU A 15 18.31 -5.44 18.82
CA LEU A 15 17.00 -4.88 18.46
C LEU A 15 16.22 -4.47 19.71
N ALA A 16 16.22 -5.28 20.76
CA ALA A 16 15.58 -4.95 22.02
C ALA A 16 16.19 -3.67 22.61
N ASP A 17 17.51 -3.50 22.62
CA ASP A 17 18.19 -2.30 23.11
C ASP A 17 17.86 -1.07 22.26
N ARG A 18 17.79 -1.22 20.93
CA ARG A 18 17.28 -0.16 20.03
C ARG A 18 15.86 0.26 20.36
N PHE A 19 15.01 -0.68 20.80
CA PHE A 19 13.61 -0.41 21.14
C PHE A 19 13.36 -0.20 22.64
N ASN A 20 14.30 -0.49 23.53
CA ASN A 20 14.17 -0.39 24.99
C ASN A 20 13.95 1.06 25.40
N HIS A 21 14.56 1.99 24.68
CA HIS A 21 14.34 3.43 24.86
C HIS A 21 13.24 4.00 23.96
N ALA A 22 12.57 3.20 23.11
CA ALA A 22 11.56 3.73 22.20
C ALA A 22 10.36 4.33 22.95
N ALA A 23 10.00 3.77 24.11
CA ALA A 23 8.96 4.33 24.96
C ALA A 23 9.38 5.65 25.62
N ASP A 24 10.63 5.76 26.08
CA ASP A 24 11.19 6.99 26.68
C ASP A 24 11.46 8.08 25.63
N LEU A 25 11.83 7.69 24.41
CA LEU A 25 12.00 8.56 23.25
C LEU A 25 10.66 9.15 22.77
N GLN A 26 9.54 8.46 22.99
CA GLN A 26 8.20 8.96 22.64
C GLN A 26 7.65 9.93 23.69
N SER A 27 7.89 9.69 24.98
CA SER A 27 7.52 10.64 26.04
C SER A 27 8.34 11.94 25.98
N GLY A 28 9.60 11.87 25.52
CA GLY A 28 10.46 13.05 25.28
C GLY A 28 10.22 13.78 23.95
N ASN A 29 9.45 13.24 23.01
CA ASN A 29 9.14 13.83 21.69
C ASN A 29 7.63 14.00 21.47
N LEU A 30 6.88 14.39 22.51
CA LEU A 30 5.46 14.73 22.41
C LEU A 30 5.19 15.75 21.29
N GLU A 31 6.12 16.69 21.08
CA GLU A 31 6.04 17.71 20.04
C GLU A 31 5.96 17.15 18.61
N ASN A 32 6.45 15.92 18.38
CA ASN A 32 6.42 15.27 17.07
C ASN A 32 5.17 14.39 16.86
N VAL A 33 4.38 14.15 17.91
CA VAL A 33 3.14 13.37 17.81
C VAL A 33 2.02 14.27 17.30
N ARG A 34 1.53 13.97 16.09
CA ARG A 34 0.41 14.72 15.49
C ARG A 34 -0.91 13.98 15.73
N ILE A 35 -1.59 14.37 16.80
CA ILE A 35 -2.94 13.89 17.13
C ILE A 35 -3.70 14.98 17.89
N GLU A 36 -5.00 15.11 17.64
CA GLU A 36 -5.89 16.02 18.34
C GLU A 36 -6.34 15.43 19.68
N ASN A 37 -6.55 16.27 20.71
CA ASN A 37 -7.06 15.85 22.02
C ASN A 37 -6.28 14.69 22.65
N CYS A 38 -4.94 14.75 22.60
CA CYS A 38 -4.08 13.72 23.17
C CYS A 38 -4.25 13.62 24.69
N ILE A 39 -4.67 12.44 25.18
CA ILE A 39 -4.82 12.15 26.62
C ILE A 39 -3.81 11.09 27.12
N GLY A 40 -2.95 10.58 26.25
CA GLY A 40 -1.97 9.55 26.56
C GLY A 40 -1.69 8.60 25.40
N PHE A 41 -1.06 7.48 25.70
CA PHE A 41 -0.62 6.48 24.72
C PHE A 41 -1.05 5.07 25.14
N CYS A 42 -1.41 4.23 24.16
CA CYS A 42 -1.57 2.80 24.38
C CYS A 42 -0.22 2.11 24.19
N LYS A 43 0.16 1.24 25.13
CA LYS A 43 1.26 0.28 24.91
C LYS A 43 0.75 -0.81 23.97
N VAL A 44 1.59 -1.32 23.07
CA VAL A 44 1.29 -2.49 22.23
C VAL A 44 2.55 -3.38 22.25
N PRO A 45 2.46 -4.68 22.56
CA PRO A 45 3.62 -5.56 22.54
C PRO A 45 4.28 -5.57 21.16
N LEU A 46 5.60 -5.40 21.14
CA LEU A 46 6.42 -5.42 19.93
C LEU A 46 7.31 -6.66 19.96
N GLY A 47 7.33 -7.40 18.86
CA GLY A 47 8.27 -8.50 18.66
C GLY A 47 8.79 -8.56 17.23
N ILE A 48 9.72 -9.48 16.99
CA ILE A 48 10.41 -9.62 15.71
C ILE A 48 10.11 -10.98 15.11
N ALA A 49 9.65 -11.00 13.85
CA ALA A 49 9.60 -12.20 13.04
C ALA A 49 10.78 -12.23 12.05
N GLY A 50 11.46 -13.37 11.96
CA GLY A 50 12.59 -13.55 11.04
C GLY A 50 13.72 -14.41 11.62
N PRO A 51 14.88 -14.43 10.95
CA PRO A 51 15.16 -13.72 9.70
C PRO A 51 14.37 -14.26 8.50
N LEU A 52 14.14 -13.45 7.48
CA LEU A 52 13.63 -13.85 6.17
C LEU A 52 14.63 -13.49 5.08
N ARG A 53 15.11 -14.50 4.35
CA ARG A 53 16.13 -14.34 3.31
C ARG A 53 15.49 -13.97 1.98
N LEU A 54 16.03 -12.95 1.33
CA LEU A 54 15.74 -12.64 -0.07
C LEU A 54 16.65 -13.45 -1.01
N ALA A 55 16.05 -14.20 -1.91
CA ALA A 55 16.73 -15.01 -2.91
C ALA A 55 17.13 -14.16 -4.11
N GLY A 56 18.37 -14.32 -4.59
CA GLY A 56 18.86 -13.69 -5.81
C GLY A 56 19.26 -12.21 -5.69
N THR A 57 19.12 -11.58 -4.52
CA THR A 57 19.58 -10.20 -4.29
C THR A 57 20.98 -10.20 -3.69
N PRO A 58 21.93 -9.38 -4.21
CA PRO A 58 23.24 -9.17 -3.57
C PRO A 58 23.16 -8.37 -2.25
N VAL A 59 21.96 -7.94 -1.84
CA VAL A 59 21.73 -7.42 -0.48
C VAL A 59 21.88 -8.59 0.50
N LEU A 60 22.95 -8.53 1.29
CA LEU A 60 23.49 -9.62 2.11
C LEU A 60 22.77 -9.86 3.44
N ASP A 61 21.79 -9.03 3.81
CA ASP A 61 21.20 -9.09 5.13
C ASP A 61 19.83 -9.78 5.15
N ASP A 62 19.75 -10.77 6.04
CA ASP A 62 18.52 -11.34 6.54
C ASP A 62 17.55 -10.24 7.02
N ILE A 63 16.29 -10.28 6.55
CA ILE A 63 15.28 -9.28 6.92
C ILE A 63 14.56 -9.69 8.20
N TYR A 64 14.40 -8.74 9.12
CA TYR A 64 13.64 -8.92 10.36
C TYR A 64 12.42 -7.99 10.34
N ALA A 65 11.22 -8.56 10.49
CA ALA A 65 9.98 -7.81 10.48
C ALA A 65 9.54 -7.47 11.92
N PRO A 66 9.50 -6.19 12.31
CA PRO A 66 8.85 -5.76 13.55
C PRO A 66 7.33 -5.87 13.44
N LEU A 67 6.72 -6.57 14.40
CA LEU A 67 5.28 -6.79 14.47
C LEU A 67 4.77 -6.32 15.85
N ALA A 68 3.89 -5.33 15.85
CA ALA A 68 3.18 -4.88 17.05
C ALA A 68 1.81 -5.56 17.11
N THR A 69 1.58 -6.43 18.11
CA THR A 69 0.35 -7.21 18.20
C THR A 69 0.05 -7.68 19.63
N TYR A 70 -1.24 -7.84 19.92
CA TYR A 70 -1.74 -8.55 21.10
C TYR A 70 -2.12 -10.01 20.80
N GLU A 71 -2.15 -10.40 19.52
CA GLU A 71 -2.50 -11.75 19.11
C GLU A 71 -1.35 -12.71 19.47
N ALA A 72 -1.61 -13.57 20.46
CA ALA A 72 -0.68 -14.62 20.84
C ALA A 72 -0.36 -15.51 19.63
N THR A 73 0.86 -16.03 19.57
CA THR A 73 1.37 -16.93 18.51
C THR A 73 1.57 -16.31 17.12
N LEU A 74 1.04 -15.12 16.81
CA LEU A 74 1.19 -14.51 15.48
C LEU A 74 2.66 -14.39 15.06
N ILE A 75 3.49 -13.78 15.91
CA ILE A 75 4.93 -13.57 15.64
C ILE A 75 5.68 -14.91 15.51
N ALA A 76 5.33 -15.88 16.36
CA ALA A 76 5.92 -17.22 16.31
C ALA A 76 5.55 -17.95 15.01
N SER A 77 4.30 -17.81 14.56
CA SER A 77 3.80 -18.36 13.29
C SER A 77 4.51 -17.73 12.09
N CYS A 78 4.62 -16.39 12.05
CA CYS A 78 5.39 -15.67 11.02
C CYS A 78 6.86 -16.13 11.00
N SER A 79 7.50 -16.25 12.17
CA SER A 79 8.88 -16.73 12.29
C SER A 79 9.05 -18.17 11.79
N ARG A 80 8.07 -19.05 12.06
CA ARG A 80 8.04 -20.43 11.56
C ARG A 80 7.96 -20.47 10.04
N GLY A 81 7.14 -19.60 9.44
CA GLY A 81 7.09 -19.40 7.99
C GLY A 81 8.42 -18.95 7.41
N CYS A 82 9.07 -17.96 8.03
CA CYS A 82 10.40 -17.49 7.62
C CYS A 82 11.43 -18.64 7.66
N LYS A 83 11.42 -19.44 8.74
CA LYS A 83 12.29 -20.62 8.87
C LYS A 83 12.08 -21.62 7.74
N ALA A 84 10.82 -21.89 7.36
CA ALA A 84 10.49 -22.82 6.28
C ALA A 84 10.98 -22.33 4.91
N PHE A 85 10.79 -21.05 4.58
CA PHE A 85 11.30 -20.47 3.34
C PHE A 85 12.83 -20.40 3.32
N ASN A 86 13.49 -19.98 4.41
CA ASN A 86 14.95 -19.92 4.46
C ASN A 86 15.59 -21.30 4.29
N ALA A 87 15.00 -22.34 4.90
CA ALA A 87 15.41 -23.73 4.71
C ALA A 87 15.20 -24.24 3.28
N SER A 88 14.48 -23.47 2.45
CA SER A 88 14.14 -23.79 1.07
C SER A 88 14.72 -22.78 0.07
N GLY A 89 15.70 -21.96 0.49
CA GLY A 89 16.41 -21.02 -0.38
C GLY A 89 15.98 -19.55 -0.27
N GLY A 90 14.97 -19.23 0.54
CA GLY A 90 14.46 -17.87 0.72
C GLY A 90 13.27 -17.55 -0.19
N ILE A 91 12.95 -16.26 -0.30
CA ILE A 91 11.86 -15.74 -1.14
C ILE A 91 12.37 -14.71 -2.14
N HIS A 92 11.70 -14.61 -3.28
CA HIS A 92 11.84 -13.50 -4.20
C HIS A 92 10.74 -12.47 -3.96
N ILE A 93 11.06 -11.20 -4.18
CA ILE A 93 10.13 -10.08 -4.04
C ILE A 93 10.34 -9.10 -5.19
N GLU A 94 9.25 -8.67 -5.81
CA GLU A 94 9.25 -7.68 -6.88
C GLU A 94 8.17 -6.64 -6.63
N THR A 95 8.49 -5.37 -6.93
CA THR A 95 7.50 -4.29 -6.93
C THR A 95 6.97 -4.11 -8.34
N LEU A 96 5.68 -4.43 -8.54
CA LEU A 96 5.04 -4.38 -9.86
C LEU A 96 4.59 -2.96 -10.21
N SER A 97 4.04 -2.24 -9.23
CA SER A 97 3.60 -0.88 -9.41
C SER A 97 3.63 -0.11 -8.10
N ASN A 98 3.73 1.22 -8.18
CA ASN A 98 3.63 2.11 -7.03
C ASN A 98 2.87 3.36 -7.49
N GLY A 99 1.64 3.52 -7.01
CA GLY A 99 0.81 4.67 -7.36
C GLY A 99 -0.27 4.92 -6.32
N MET A 100 -0.31 6.14 -5.78
CA MET A 100 -1.40 6.55 -4.90
C MET A 100 -2.50 7.21 -5.73
N SER A 101 -3.76 6.87 -5.45
CA SER A 101 -4.90 7.33 -6.23
C SER A 101 -5.83 8.26 -5.45
N ARG A 102 -6.48 9.17 -6.17
CA ARG A 102 -7.58 10.02 -5.72
C ARG A 102 -8.68 10.05 -6.77
N GLY A 103 -9.93 10.07 -6.33
CA GLY A 103 -11.07 9.95 -7.24
C GLY A 103 -12.02 11.14 -7.21
N PRO A 104 -11.74 12.27 -7.88
CA PRO A 104 -12.65 13.41 -7.92
C PRO A 104 -13.83 13.17 -8.87
N VAL A 105 -14.89 13.97 -8.73
CA VAL A 105 -16.11 13.90 -9.53
C VAL A 105 -16.45 15.27 -10.07
N PHE A 106 -16.70 15.38 -11.37
CA PHE A 106 -17.26 16.58 -11.98
C PHE A 106 -18.75 16.39 -12.26
N VAL A 107 -19.55 17.41 -11.96
CA VAL A 107 -21.02 17.37 -12.07
C VAL A 107 -21.49 18.22 -13.25
N PHE A 108 -22.42 17.66 -14.02
CA PHE A 108 -22.99 18.29 -15.20
C PHE A 108 -24.52 18.27 -15.13
N GLN A 109 -25.15 19.15 -15.93
CA GLN A 109 -26.60 19.26 -15.98
C GLN A 109 -27.29 18.00 -16.53
N ASN A 110 -26.64 17.29 -17.47
CA ASN A 110 -27.20 16.09 -18.08
C ASN A 110 -26.07 15.16 -18.60
N PRO A 111 -26.38 13.88 -18.88
CA PRO A 111 -25.39 12.91 -19.36
C PRO A 111 -24.67 13.32 -20.65
N ARG A 112 -25.35 14.04 -21.55
CA ARG A 112 -24.74 14.52 -22.81
C ARG A 112 -23.54 15.43 -22.54
N ARG A 113 -23.65 16.34 -21.56
CA ARG A 113 -22.54 17.22 -21.15
C ARG A 113 -21.38 16.44 -20.51
N ALA A 114 -21.70 15.45 -19.67
CA ALA A 114 -20.69 14.57 -19.07
C ALA A 114 -19.90 13.79 -20.14
N VAL A 115 -20.56 13.27 -21.18
CA VAL A 115 -19.91 12.60 -22.31
C VAL A 115 -18.98 13.55 -23.07
N ILE A 116 -19.44 14.77 -23.39
CA ILE A 116 -18.64 15.77 -24.10
C ILE A 116 -17.37 16.09 -23.30
N PHE A 117 -17.49 16.31 -21.98
CA PHE A 117 -16.34 16.57 -21.12
C PHE A 117 -15.37 15.39 -21.09
N ALA A 118 -15.87 14.17 -20.89
CA ALA A 118 -15.04 12.97 -20.82
C ALA A 118 -14.26 12.71 -22.13
N GLN A 119 -14.89 12.98 -23.29
CA GLN A 119 -14.24 12.88 -24.60
C GLN A 119 -13.15 13.94 -24.81
N ALA A 120 -13.30 15.12 -24.23
CA ALA A 120 -12.32 16.20 -24.31
C ALA A 120 -11.16 16.06 -23.31
N LEU A 121 -11.35 15.24 -22.25
CA LEU A 121 -10.38 15.08 -21.16
C LEU A 121 -8.96 14.71 -21.61
N PRO A 122 -8.72 13.84 -22.62
CA PRO A 122 -7.38 13.56 -23.14
C PRO A 122 -6.61 14.82 -23.56
N GLY A 123 -7.29 15.81 -24.15
CA GLY A 123 -6.69 17.09 -24.52
C GLY A 123 -6.34 17.99 -23.34
N MET A 124 -6.93 17.74 -22.16
CA MET A 124 -6.71 18.50 -20.93
C MET A 124 -5.69 17.83 -19.99
N GLN A 125 -5.30 16.57 -20.23
CA GLN A 125 -4.44 15.81 -19.32
C GLN A 125 -3.11 16.49 -19.02
N ASN A 126 -2.44 17.07 -20.04
CA ASN A 126 -1.18 17.77 -19.84
C ASN A 126 -1.34 19.01 -18.95
N ALA A 127 -2.44 19.76 -19.10
CA ALA A 127 -2.72 20.91 -18.24
C ALA A 127 -3.00 20.45 -16.81
N PHE A 128 -3.84 19.43 -16.64
CA PHE A 128 -4.14 18.83 -15.34
C PHE A 128 -2.89 18.30 -14.63
N ALA A 129 -2.01 17.60 -15.34
CA ALA A 129 -0.73 17.15 -14.83
C ALA A 129 0.12 18.31 -14.32
N ARG A 130 0.27 19.37 -15.13
CA ARG A 130 1.05 20.56 -14.73
C ARG A 130 0.50 21.22 -13.47
N TRP A 131 -0.81 21.37 -13.35
CA TRP A 131 -1.43 21.93 -12.14
C TRP A 131 -1.21 21.02 -10.93
N ALA A 132 -1.49 19.72 -11.06
CA ALA A 132 -1.31 18.77 -9.96
C ALA A 132 0.14 18.71 -9.48
N GLU A 133 1.10 18.72 -10.41
CA GLU A 133 2.53 18.63 -10.07
C GLU A 133 3.11 19.94 -9.53
N ALA A 134 2.46 21.07 -9.77
CA ALA A 134 2.85 22.35 -9.19
C ALA A 134 2.74 22.35 -7.65
N THR A 135 1.86 21.52 -7.07
CA THR A 135 1.72 21.43 -5.61
C THR A 135 2.90 20.73 -4.93
N SER A 136 3.67 19.92 -5.65
CA SER A 136 4.93 19.34 -5.16
C SER A 136 5.80 18.85 -6.33
N LYS A 137 6.66 19.73 -6.83
CA LYS A 137 7.46 19.49 -8.04
C LYS A 137 8.37 18.26 -8.00
N HIS A 138 8.76 17.80 -6.82
CA HIS A 138 9.72 16.69 -6.66
C HIS A 138 9.07 15.36 -6.31
N HIS A 139 7.87 15.37 -5.74
CA HIS A 139 7.29 14.17 -5.14
C HIS A 139 6.04 13.69 -5.86
N VAL A 140 5.25 14.61 -6.45
CA VAL A 140 4.02 14.26 -7.18
C VAL A 140 4.33 14.22 -8.67
N ARG A 141 3.98 13.10 -9.32
CA ARG A 141 3.81 13.03 -10.77
C ARG A 141 2.50 12.35 -11.08
N LEU A 142 1.71 12.94 -11.96
CA LEU A 142 0.50 12.30 -12.45
C LEU A 142 0.90 11.19 -13.42
N LYS A 143 0.41 9.97 -13.18
CA LYS A 143 0.64 8.81 -14.04
C LYS A 143 -0.51 8.61 -15.02
N THR A 144 -1.73 8.57 -14.49
CA THR A 144 -2.93 8.28 -15.29
C THR A 144 -4.12 9.07 -14.77
N ILE A 145 -5.04 9.39 -15.69
CA ILE A 145 -6.40 9.85 -15.39
C ILE A 145 -7.34 8.95 -16.18
N GLU A 146 -8.21 8.25 -15.48
CA GLU A 146 -9.20 7.36 -16.10
C GLU A 146 -10.62 7.85 -15.80
N PRO A 147 -11.37 8.33 -16.81
CA PRO A 147 -12.73 8.79 -16.60
C PRO A 147 -13.73 7.63 -16.59
N SER A 148 -14.75 7.74 -15.74
CA SER A 148 -15.94 6.90 -15.70
C SER A 148 -17.18 7.79 -15.63
N ILE A 149 -18.10 7.62 -16.58
CA ILE A 149 -19.33 8.41 -16.64
C ILE A 149 -20.43 7.69 -15.87
N ILE A 150 -21.06 8.37 -14.91
CA ILE A 150 -22.19 7.85 -14.13
C ILE A 150 -23.30 8.89 -14.16
N GLY A 151 -24.35 8.66 -14.94
CA GLY A 151 -25.42 9.63 -15.14
C GLY A 151 -24.88 10.94 -15.71
N SER A 152 -25.12 12.05 -15.02
CA SER A 152 -24.60 13.37 -15.39
C SER A 152 -23.29 13.74 -14.66
N GLN A 153 -22.53 12.75 -14.19
CA GLN A 153 -21.26 12.93 -13.50
C GLN A 153 -20.12 12.24 -14.24
N VAL A 154 -18.91 12.81 -14.13
CA VAL A 154 -17.67 12.18 -14.59
C VAL A 154 -16.76 11.98 -13.39
N HIS A 155 -16.60 10.73 -12.99
CA HIS A 155 -15.67 10.29 -11.95
C HIS A 155 -14.31 10.07 -12.59
N LEU A 156 -13.27 10.70 -12.07
CA LEU A 156 -11.91 10.47 -12.53
C LEU A 156 -11.20 9.57 -11.53
N LEU A 157 -10.40 8.62 -11.99
CA LEU A 157 -9.40 7.93 -11.17
C LEU A 157 -8.03 8.49 -11.53
N CYS A 158 -7.52 9.40 -10.69
CA CYS A 158 -6.21 10.01 -10.88
C CYS A 158 -5.17 9.22 -10.08
N THR A 159 -4.15 8.69 -10.75
CA THR A 159 -3.05 7.94 -10.13
C THR A 159 -1.76 8.74 -10.18
N TYR A 160 -1.02 8.79 -9.08
CA TYR A 160 0.21 9.57 -8.93
C TYR A 160 1.36 8.73 -8.37
N SER A 161 2.61 9.04 -8.75
CA SER A 161 3.75 8.69 -7.89
C SER A 161 3.89 9.70 -6.76
N CYS A 162 4.34 9.26 -5.58
CA CYS A 162 4.52 10.09 -4.38
C CYS A 162 5.91 9.96 -3.75
N GLY A 163 6.91 9.48 -4.49
CA GLY A 163 8.22 9.12 -3.95
C GLY A 163 8.09 8.06 -2.84
N SER A 164 8.74 8.29 -1.70
CA SER A 164 8.69 7.39 -0.54
C SER A 164 7.51 7.65 0.41
N ALA A 165 6.66 8.64 0.13
CA ALA A 165 5.50 8.92 0.96
C ALA A 165 4.33 7.98 0.61
N ALA A 166 3.53 7.61 1.61
CA ALA A 166 2.24 6.93 1.36
C ALA A 166 1.31 7.78 0.46
N GLY A 167 1.45 9.11 0.49
CA GLY A 167 0.94 9.98 -0.57
C GLY A 167 -0.52 10.43 -0.44
N GLN A 168 -1.32 9.91 0.50
CA GLN A 168 -2.76 10.21 0.60
C GLN A 168 -3.09 11.71 0.63
N ASN A 169 -2.44 12.48 1.51
CA ASN A 169 -2.63 13.93 1.62
C ASN A 169 -2.05 14.68 0.41
N MET A 170 -0.97 14.15 -0.14
CA MET A 170 -0.25 14.75 -1.26
C MET A 170 -1.11 14.70 -2.53
N VAL A 171 -1.69 13.53 -2.83
CA VAL A 171 -2.59 13.37 -3.98
C VAL A 171 -3.90 14.13 -3.78
N THR A 172 -4.42 14.26 -2.56
CA THR A 172 -5.60 15.09 -2.30
C THR A 172 -5.34 16.55 -2.64
N LYS A 173 -4.22 17.13 -2.16
CA LYS A 173 -3.86 18.52 -2.46
C LYS A 173 -3.62 18.74 -3.96
N ALA A 174 -2.87 17.84 -4.59
CA ALA A 174 -2.58 17.90 -6.02
C ALA A 174 -3.86 17.81 -6.87
N THR A 175 -4.75 16.87 -6.54
CA THR A 175 -6.01 16.67 -7.26
C THR A 175 -6.96 17.85 -7.05
N GLN A 176 -7.08 18.35 -5.82
CA GLN A 176 -7.93 19.50 -5.49
C GLN A 176 -7.54 20.70 -6.34
N TYR A 177 -6.26 21.09 -6.28
CA TYR A 177 -5.76 22.23 -7.03
C TYR A 177 -5.93 22.05 -8.55
N ALA A 178 -5.64 20.86 -9.08
CA ALA A 178 -5.84 20.57 -10.50
C ALA A 178 -7.32 20.63 -10.92
N CYS A 179 -8.24 20.22 -10.05
CA CYS A 179 -9.68 20.32 -10.32
C CYS A 179 -10.18 21.77 -10.27
N GLU A 180 -9.69 22.57 -9.33
CA GLU A 180 -9.97 24.01 -9.24
C GLU A 180 -9.52 24.71 -10.52
N MET A 181 -8.27 24.52 -10.94
CA MET A 181 -7.72 25.11 -12.16
C MET A 181 -8.44 24.64 -13.42
N LEU A 182 -8.83 23.35 -13.49
CA LEU A 182 -9.60 22.81 -14.61
C LEU A 182 -10.98 23.47 -14.68
N ARG A 183 -11.67 23.62 -13.54
CA ARG A 183 -12.96 24.29 -13.48
C ARG A 183 -12.82 25.76 -13.90
N GLU A 184 -11.85 26.49 -13.36
CA GLU A 184 -11.60 27.90 -13.71
C GLU A 184 -11.31 28.07 -15.22
N SER A 185 -10.54 27.16 -15.81
CA SER A 185 -10.14 27.26 -17.22
C SER A 185 -11.23 26.83 -18.19
N PHE A 186 -12.14 25.93 -17.79
CA PHE A 186 -13.02 25.24 -18.73
C PHE A 186 -14.50 25.12 -18.31
N ALA A 187 -14.93 25.73 -17.19
CA ALA A 187 -16.31 25.63 -16.71
C ALA A 187 -17.32 26.11 -17.76
N ASP A 188 -17.09 27.26 -18.39
CA ASP A 188 -18.00 27.82 -19.38
C ASP A 188 -18.04 26.98 -20.66
N GLN A 189 -16.89 26.44 -21.07
CA GLN A 189 -16.78 25.64 -22.29
C GLN A 189 -17.54 24.31 -22.18
N TYR A 190 -17.48 23.65 -21.02
CA TYR A 190 -18.09 22.32 -20.82
C TYR A 190 -19.32 22.31 -19.91
N ASN A 191 -19.76 23.47 -19.43
CA ASN A 191 -20.87 23.63 -18.47
C ASN A 191 -20.67 22.78 -17.20
N ILE A 192 -19.47 22.85 -16.61
CA ILE A 192 -19.16 22.19 -15.34
C ILE A 192 -19.94 22.92 -14.23
N LEU A 193 -20.84 22.22 -13.55
CA LEU A 193 -21.64 22.81 -12.47
C LEU A 193 -20.88 22.84 -11.14
N ASP A 194 -20.22 21.72 -10.81
CA ASP A 194 -19.48 21.58 -9.57
C ASP A 194 -18.45 20.45 -9.66
N PHE A 195 -17.60 20.32 -8.64
CA PHE A 195 -16.80 19.12 -8.44
C PHE A 195 -16.69 18.73 -6.95
N PHE A 196 -16.53 17.44 -6.71
CA PHE A 196 -16.20 16.88 -5.40
C PHE A 196 -14.84 16.21 -5.46
N ILE A 197 -14.03 16.37 -4.42
CA ILE A 197 -12.68 15.78 -4.36
C ILE A 197 -12.68 14.25 -4.20
N GLU A 198 -13.78 13.68 -3.70
CA GLU A 198 -13.90 12.25 -3.42
C GLU A 198 -15.27 11.72 -3.89
N GLY A 199 -15.24 10.87 -4.91
CA GLY A 199 -16.37 10.15 -5.49
C GLY A 199 -16.42 8.67 -5.16
N GLN A 200 -15.55 8.20 -4.26
CA GLN A 200 -15.42 6.81 -3.82
C GLN A 200 -14.87 5.85 -4.87
N LEU A 201 -14.41 6.34 -6.03
CA LEU A 201 -13.83 5.50 -7.09
C LEU A 201 -12.43 4.98 -6.75
N ALA A 202 -11.59 5.78 -6.07
CA ALA A 202 -10.26 5.35 -5.62
C ALA A 202 -10.32 4.39 -4.42
N SER A 203 -11.43 4.39 -3.66
CA SER A 203 -11.68 3.60 -2.45
C SER A 203 -10.53 3.60 -1.44
N ASP A 204 -10.56 4.54 -0.50
CA ASP A 204 -9.64 4.61 0.62
C ASP A 204 -10.25 3.98 1.89
N LYS A 205 -9.49 3.10 2.56
CA LYS A 205 -9.87 2.45 3.83
C LYS A 205 -11.21 1.68 3.77
N LYS A 206 -11.58 1.19 2.59
CA LYS A 206 -12.80 0.41 2.33
C LYS A 206 -12.50 -0.77 1.41
N PRO A 207 -13.08 -1.97 1.66
CA PRO A 207 -13.01 -3.07 0.72
C PRO A 207 -13.58 -2.66 -0.64
N SER A 208 -12.85 -2.93 -1.73
CA SER A 208 -13.28 -2.55 -3.08
C SER A 208 -12.73 -3.50 -4.13
N TRP A 209 -13.62 -3.95 -5.01
CA TRP A 209 -13.22 -4.67 -6.22
C TRP A 209 -12.34 -3.81 -7.14
N GLY A 210 -12.45 -2.49 -7.08
CA GLY A 210 -11.53 -1.58 -7.77
C GLY A 210 -10.08 -1.79 -7.34
N ASN A 211 -9.84 -1.89 -6.03
CA ASN A 211 -8.50 -2.13 -5.47
C ASN A 211 -7.98 -3.55 -5.75
N VAL A 212 -8.87 -4.51 -6.04
CA VAL A 212 -8.49 -5.87 -6.49
C VAL A 212 -8.07 -5.85 -7.96
N LYS A 213 -8.75 -5.07 -8.80
CA LYS A 213 -8.45 -4.95 -10.24
C LYS A 213 -7.24 -4.07 -10.53
N LYS A 214 -7.08 -3.00 -9.77
CA LYS A 214 -6.00 -2.03 -9.91
C LYS A 214 -5.44 -1.72 -8.54
N ALA A 215 -4.14 -1.94 -8.37
CA ALA A 215 -3.50 -1.68 -7.12
C ALA A 215 -3.57 -0.20 -6.74
N ARG A 216 -3.68 0.05 -5.42
CA ARG A 216 -3.59 1.38 -4.82
C ARG A 216 -2.47 1.37 -3.79
N GLY A 217 -1.48 2.22 -3.98
CA GLY A 217 -0.23 2.19 -3.23
C GLY A 217 0.80 1.33 -3.95
N VAL A 218 1.50 0.48 -3.21
CA VAL A 218 2.55 -0.40 -3.72
C VAL A 218 1.96 -1.78 -4.00
N GLU A 219 2.08 -2.23 -5.24
CA GLU A 219 1.78 -3.60 -5.65
C GLU A 219 3.06 -4.44 -5.59
N THR A 220 3.04 -5.49 -4.80
CA THR A 220 4.20 -6.35 -4.57
C THR A 220 3.85 -7.80 -4.89
N LEU A 221 4.73 -8.45 -5.65
CA LEU A 221 4.69 -9.89 -5.88
C LEU A 221 5.76 -10.57 -5.05
N VAL A 222 5.39 -11.63 -4.33
CA VAL A 222 6.31 -12.43 -3.52
C VAL A 222 6.12 -13.90 -3.85
N TRP A 223 7.22 -14.63 -4.05
CA TRP A 223 7.16 -16.07 -4.27
C TRP A 223 8.40 -16.78 -3.73
N GLY A 224 8.29 -18.09 -3.55
CA GLY A 224 9.37 -18.94 -3.09
C GLY A 224 8.95 -20.40 -3.18
N THR A 225 9.89 -21.29 -2.90
CA THR A 225 9.61 -22.73 -2.84
C THR A 225 9.68 -23.18 -1.39
N ILE A 226 8.84 -24.14 -1.00
CA ILE A 226 8.96 -24.85 0.27
C ILE A 226 9.33 -26.29 -0.06
N SER A 227 10.51 -26.74 0.38
CA SER A 227 10.96 -28.11 0.16
C SER A 227 10.15 -29.10 0.99
N ARG A 228 10.14 -30.38 0.57
CA ARG A 228 9.50 -31.46 1.32
C ARG A 228 10.07 -31.56 2.73
N GLU A 229 11.40 -31.44 2.86
CA GLU A 229 12.12 -31.52 4.12
C GLU A 229 11.75 -30.37 5.05
N ALA A 230 11.69 -29.14 4.53
CA ALA A 230 11.27 -27.98 5.29
C ALA A 230 9.80 -28.09 5.72
N CYS A 231 8.91 -28.51 4.81
CA CYS A 231 7.50 -28.72 5.11
C CYS A 231 7.31 -29.73 6.25
N GLN A 232 7.97 -30.90 6.16
CA GLN A 232 7.82 -31.95 7.16
C GLN A 232 8.45 -31.56 8.51
N LYS A 233 9.71 -31.07 8.50
CA LYS A 233 10.46 -30.80 9.74
C LYS A 233 10.00 -29.52 10.43
N ILE A 234 9.60 -28.50 9.67
CA ILE A 234 9.28 -27.18 10.21
C ILE A 234 7.77 -27.00 10.27
N LEU A 235 7.01 -27.28 9.21
CA LEU A 235 5.55 -27.07 9.18
C LEU A 235 4.76 -28.26 9.73
N GLY A 236 5.38 -29.43 9.87
CA GLY A 236 4.76 -30.62 10.47
C GLY A 236 3.73 -31.30 9.57
N CYS A 237 3.80 -31.06 8.25
CA CYS A 237 2.92 -31.68 7.27
C CYS A 237 3.67 -31.93 5.95
N THR A 238 3.07 -32.71 5.05
CA THR A 238 3.61 -32.91 3.70
C THR A 238 3.23 -31.76 2.79
N THR A 239 4.01 -31.55 1.73
CA THR A 239 3.74 -30.54 0.68
C THR A 239 2.39 -30.77 0.00
N GLU A 240 2.02 -32.03 -0.20
CA GLU A 240 0.73 -32.42 -0.79
C GLU A 240 -0.43 -32.02 0.13
N ARG A 241 -0.31 -32.28 1.45
CA ARG A 241 -1.33 -31.88 2.42
C ARG A 241 -1.47 -30.37 2.49
N LEU A 242 -0.36 -29.63 2.48
CA LEU A 242 -0.36 -28.17 2.48
C LEU A 242 -1.04 -27.61 1.23
N TYR A 243 -0.71 -28.13 0.05
CA TYR A 243 -1.34 -27.74 -1.21
C TYR A 243 -2.85 -28.01 -1.22
N MET A 244 -3.25 -29.21 -0.78
CA MET A 244 -4.66 -29.58 -0.69
C MET A 244 -5.43 -28.67 0.26
N ALA A 245 -4.88 -28.36 1.44
CA ALA A 245 -5.50 -27.45 2.39
C ALA A 245 -5.72 -26.05 1.78
N GLN A 246 -4.72 -25.50 1.09
CA GLN A 246 -4.83 -24.21 0.41
C GLN A 246 -5.90 -24.22 -0.68
N LYS A 247 -5.98 -25.29 -1.48
CA LYS A 247 -7.00 -25.43 -2.53
C LYS A 247 -8.41 -25.51 -1.94
N THR A 248 -8.63 -26.36 -0.94
CA THR A 248 -9.93 -26.54 -0.28
C THR A 248 -10.42 -25.24 0.39
N LEU A 249 -9.52 -24.51 1.07
CA LEU A 249 -9.89 -23.23 1.70
C LEU A 249 -10.28 -22.17 0.66
N LYS A 250 -9.61 -22.12 -0.50
CA LYS A 250 -9.98 -21.22 -1.60
C LYS A 250 -11.36 -21.54 -2.16
N GLU A 251 -11.68 -22.82 -2.36
CA GLU A 251 -12.99 -23.26 -2.86
C GLU A 251 -14.14 -22.82 -1.94
N GLY A 252 -13.97 -22.99 -0.61
CA GLY A 252 -14.92 -22.47 0.37
C GLY A 252 -14.99 -20.94 0.38
N GLY A 253 -13.84 -20.27 0.29
CA GLY A 253 -13.75 -18.81 0.29
C GLY A 253 -14.46 -18.13 -0.89
N ILE A 254 -14.61 -18.78 -2.04
CA ILE A 254 -15.37 -18.24 -3.19
C ILE A 254 -16.87 -18.06 -2.86
N ARG A 255 -17.39 -18.80 -1.87
CA ARG A 255 -18.80 -18.74 -1.45
C ARG A 255 -19.07 -17.75 -0.31
N ASN A 256 -18.03 -17.29 0.40
CA ASN A 256 -18.11 -16.30 1.47
C ASN A 256 -17.92 -14.89 0.92
#